data_AF-A0A4U6TBN2-F1
#
_entry.id   AF-A0A4U6TBN2-F1
#
_cell.length_a   1.000
_cell.length_b   1.000
_cell.length_c   1.000
_cell.angle_alpha   90.00
_cell.angle_beta   90.00
_cell.angle_gamma   90.00
#
_symmetry.space_group_name_H-M   'P 1'
#
loop_
_entity.id
_entity.type
_entity.pdbx_description
1 polymer ?
#
loop_
_entity_poly.entity_id
_entity_poly.type
_entity_poly.pdbx_seq_one_letter_code
_entity_poly.pdbx_strand_id
1 'polypeptide(L)'
;MNQSSMEVALSAISGEILSRLISFIIKKHTERSCLEEKLERLHHLLLRVHTVVEEAEGRYITNSKMLVQLRMLVDGMYKGYHVLNTFRLKPFEEGPLQEQVTPSSALSASLKRTRAASSIMRTTMSFDHELQASLENLETAVANMTEFVILLSGCKQMHKRPYDTYIYIDNFMFSRVVEKQELINALLQDNFPIGAPAVIPVIGAYRIGKKSLVGYACNDDTVRSHFSSVLHLKSNSFMKIGGETFTPVRTLVVVEFISDVDDSKWVKFYSATLHMGAGSKVVILSRFQEVARFGTVKPILLRSLSQSEFSYLFKVLAFAGTDPKNHPQLESIAMELAENINGLLLVGNMLADLLRTNQNVQFWFHILKRFRNSLERNFSKFGEHPKQLLERDRPTDITMLISPSSAPLHLMPSHDESSLCKKELSKVKFGDLVQDSTTILPKEEFQIIIWESRIPPFTKFIANCIVDKHTCISSDNKKRKSICIQ
;
A
#
# COMPACT_ATOMS: atom_id res chain seq x y z
N MET A 1 31.82 -14.21 -68.11
CA MET A 1 31.75 -14.43 -66.65
C MET A 1 30.59 -15.37 -66.38
N ASN A 2 30.89 -16.55 -65.84
CA ASN A 2 30.02 -17.72 -65.91
C ASN A 2 28.86 -17.64 -64.92
N GLN A 3 27.67 -18.04 -65.39
CA GLN A 3 26.43 -18.21 -64.63
C GLN A 3 26.62 -19.03 -63.34
N SER A 4 27.54 -20.00 -63.38
CA SER A 4 27.92 -20.85 -62.23
C SER A 4 28.60 -20.07 -61.08
N SER A 5 29.33 -18.99 -61.35
CA SER A 5 29.98 -18.19 -60.30
C SER A 5 28.98 -17.34 -59.52
N MET A 6 27.92 -16.89 -60.19
CA MET A 6 26.86 -16.09 -59.58
C MET A 6 25.94 -16.95 -58.69
N GLU A 7 25.68 -18.19 -59.08
CA GLU A 7 24.94 -19.16 -58.25
C GLU A 7 25.71 -19.59 -56.99
N VAL A 8 27.03 -19.79 -57.10
CA VAL A 8 27.88 -20.10 -55.94
C VAL A 8 27.93 -18.93 -54.94
N ALA A 9 28.00 -17.69 -55.42
CA ALA A 9 27.96 -16.50 -54.57
C ALA A 9 26.59 -16.34 -53.88
N LEU A 10 25.48 -16.56 -54.60
CA LEU A 10 24.13 -16.53 -54.02
C LEU A 10 23.91 -17.65 -52.99
N SER A 11 24.43 -18.85 -53.26
CA SER A 11 24.40 -19.97 -52.32
C SER A 11 25.19 -19.66 -51.04
N ALA A 12 26.39 -19.09 -51.15
CA ALA A 12 27.21 -18.70 -50.01
C ALA A 12 26.53 -17.62 -49.14
N ILE A 13 25.95 -16.59 -49.78
CA ILE A 13 25.19 -15.54 -49.07
C ILE A 13 23.95 -16.13 -48.38
N SER A 14 23.23 -17.03 -49.06
CA SER A 14 22.06 -17.70 -48.47
C SER A 14 22.43 -18.58 -47.27
N GLY A 15 23.57 -19.28 -47.34
CA GLY A 15 24.09 -20.12 -46.27
C GLY A 15 24.51 -19.32 -45.04
N GLU A 16 25.11 -18.15 -45.22
CA GLU A 16 25.49 -17.29 -44.10
C GLU A 16 24.29 -16.63 -43.42
N ILE A 17 23.28 -16.20 -44.20
CA ILE A 17 22.02 -15.70 -43.65
C ILE A 17 21.30 -16.80 -42.85
N LEU A 18 21.24 -18.02 -43.40
CA LEU A 18 20.62 -19.17 -42.72
C LEU A 18 21.37 -19.53 -41.43
N SER A 19 22.71 -19.55 -41.45
CA SER A 19 23.54 -19.79 -40.27
C SER A 19 23.31 -18.75 -39.18
N ARG A 20 23.22 -17.46 -39.54
CA ARG A 20 22.89 -16.38 -38.58
C ARG A 20 21.49 -16.50 -38.02
N LEU A 21 20.51 -16.92 -38.82
CA LEU A 21 19.13 -17.18 -38.35
C LEU A 21 19.07 -18.37 -37.39
N ILE A 22 19.75 -19.47 -37.72
CA ILE A 22 19.83 -20.66 -36.85
C ILE A 22 20.53 -20.29 -35.54
N SER A 23 21.66 -19.59 -35.59
CA SER A 23 22.38 -19.12 -34.39
C SER A 23 21.52 -18.20 -33.53
N PHE A 24 20.75 -17.29 -34.15
CA PHE A 24 19.80 -16.43 -33.45
C PHE A 24 18.67 -17.23 -32.78
N ILE A 25 18.12 -18.24 -33.47
CA ILE A 25 17.05 -19.10 -32.93
C ILE A 25 17.58 -19.95 -31.77
N ILE A 26 18.78 -20.55 -31.92
CA ILE A 26 19.44 -21.32 -30.87
C ILE A 26 19.68 -20.42 -29.66
N LYS A 27 20.32 -19.25 -29.85
CA LYS A 27 20.57 -18.29 -28.77
C LYS A 27 19.28 -17.90 -28.06
N LYS A 28 18.22 -17.58 -28.80
CA LYS A 28 16.90 -17.22 -28.24
C LYS A 28 16.25 -18.38 -27.47
N HIS A 29 16.44 -19.62 -27.93
CA HIS A 29 15.89 -20.81 -27.26
C HIS A 29 16.70 -21.18 -26.00
N THR A 30 18.02 -21.07 -26.06
CA THR A 30 18.92 -21.26 -24.91
C THR A 30 18.70 -20.20 -23.83
N GLU A 31 18.54 -18.93 -24.22
CA GLU A 31 18.22 -17.84 -23.28
C GLU A 31 16.85 -18.07 -22.61
N ARG A 32 15.87 -18.57 -23.35
CA ARG A 32 14.53 -18.85 -22.81
C ARG A 32 14.50 -20.04 -21.85
N SER A 33 15.20 -21.13 -22.18
CA SER A 33 15.31 -22.29 -21.30
C SER A 33 16.05 -21.96 -20.00
N CYS A 34 17.14 -21.19 -20.08
CA CYS A 34 17.85 -20.65 -18.92
C CYS A 34 16.95 -19.76 -18.04
N LEU A 35 16.11 -18.92 -18.67
CA LEU A 35 15.18 -18.06 -17.94
C LEU A 35 14.09 -18.85 -17.21
N GLU A 36 13.51 -19.86 -17.86
CA GLU A 36 12.50 -20.74 -17.25
C GLU A 36 13.08 -21.47 -16.03
N GLU A 37 14.31 -21.98 -16.12
CA GLU A 37 15.03 -22.60 -14.98
C GLU A 37 15.25 -21.61 -13.82
N LYS A 38 15.69 -20.38 -14.11
CA LYS A 38 15.85 -19.32 -13.09
C LYS A 38 14.53 -18.99 -12.39
N LEU A 39 13.42 -18.94 -13.13
CA LEU A 39 12.09 -18.66 -12.57
C LEU A 39 11.56 -19.81 -11.72
N GLU A 40 11.77 -21.06 -12.13
CA GLU A 40 11.45 -22.23 -11.30
C GLU A 40 12.24 -22.24 -10.00
N ARG A 41 13.55 -21.95 -10.08
CA ARG A 41 14.42 -21.80 -8.89
C ARG A 41 13.94 -20.69 -7.96
N LEU A 42 13.58 -19.53 -8.51
CA LEU A 42 13.00 -18.42 -7.75
C LEU A 42 11.70 -18.85 -7.04
N HIS A 43 10.83 -19.58 -7.74
CA HIS A 43 9.58 -20.07 -7.18
C HIS A 43 9.82 -21.00 -5.98
N HIS A 44 10.74 -21.96 -6.11
CA HIS A 44 11.09 -22.87 -5.01
C HIS A 44 11.70 -22.14 -3.80
N LEU A 45 12.57 -21.15 -4.03
CA LEU A 45 13.14 -20.34 -2.94
C LEU A 45 12.06 -19.53 -2.22
N LEU A 46 11.15 -18.91 -2.97
CA LEU A 46 10.03 -18.16 -2.41
C LEU A 46 9.11 -19.04 -1.56
N LEU A 47 8.79 -20.25 -2.00
CA LEU A 47 8.02 -21.20 -1.20
C LEU A 47 8.71 -21.49 0.14
N ARG A 48 10.01 -21.78 0.12
CA ARG A 48 10.78 -22.07 1.34
C ARG A 48 10.80 -20.88 2.29
N VAL A 49 11.10 -19.68 1.80
CA VAL A 49 11.13 -18.46 2.62
C VAL A 49 9.75 -18.16 3.20
N HIS A 50 8.69 -18.27 2.39
CA HIS A 50 7.33 -18.03 2.85
C HIS A 50 6.94 -19.01 3.96
N THR A 51 7.24 -20.31 3.83
CA THR A 51 6.98 -21.29 4.91
C THR A 51 7.66 -20.89 6.22
N VAL A 52 8.92 -20.40 6.16
CA VAL A 52 9.63 -19.94 7.35
C VAL A 52 9.00 -18.68 7.95
N VAL A 53 8.58 -17.73 7.10
CA VAL A 53 7.88 -16.51 7.53
C VAL A 53 6.53 -16.84 8.19
N GLU A 54 5.74 -17.73 7.58
CA GLU A 54 4.45 -18.18 8.11
C GLU A 54 4.62 -18.89 9.48
N GLU A 55 5.64 -19.73 9.63
CA GLU A 55 5.95 -20.36 10.91
C GLU A 55 6.41 -19.33 11.96
N ALA A 56 7.18 -18.32 11.55
CA ALA A 56 7.64 -17.24 12.42
C ALA A 56 6.49 -16.34 12.90
N GLU A 57 5.50 -16.08 12.04
CA GLU A 57 4.29 -15.34 12.38
C GLU A 57 3.45 -16.03 13.47
N GLY A 58 3.51 -17.37 13.53
CA GLY A 58 2.80 -18.20 14.50
C GLY A 58 3.49 -18.35 15.87
N ARG A 59 4.58 -17.64 16.14
CA ARG A 59 5.38 -17.79 17.37
C ARG A 59 5.74 -16.46 18.02
N TYR A 60 5.96 -16.48 19.34
CA TYR A 60 6.47 -15.33 20.08
C TYR A 60 8.00 -15.25 19.96
N ILE A 61 8.50 -14.22 19.27
CA ILE A 61 9.93 -14.01 19.04
C ILE A 61 10.41 -12.83 19.90
N THR A 62 11.14 -13.14 20.96
CA THR A 62 11.69 -12.14 21.89
C THR A 62 13.11 -11.69 21.53
N ASN A 63 13.85 -12.51 20.79
CA ASN A 63 15.23 -12.20 20.39
C ASN A 63 15.23 -11.12 19.29
N SER A 64 15.83 -9.97 19.60
CA SER A 64 15.88 -8.82 18.68
C SER A 64 16.67 -9.09 17.39
N LYS A 65 17.67 -9.98 17.41
CA LYS A 65 18.43 -10.36 16.20
C LYS A 65 17.62 -11.30 15.30
N MET A 66 16.83 -12.19 15.89
CA MET A 66 15.87 -13.00 15.12
C MET A 66 14.82 -12.12 14.46
N LEU A 67 14.34 -11.06 15.12
CA LEU A 67 13.41 -10.10 14.51
C LEU A 67 14.02 -9.37 13.31
N VAL A 68 15.32 -9.06 13.34
CA VAL A 68 16.03 -8.51 12.18
C VAL A 68 16.12 -9.52 11.04
N GLN A 69 16.44 -10.78 11.34
CA GLN A 69 16.47 -11.86 10.34
C GLN A 69 15.08 -12.08 9.71
N LEU A 70 14.01 -12.07 10.51
CA LEU A 70 12.64 -12.15 10.01
C LEU A 70 12.31 -10.99 9.07
N ARG A 71 12.71 -9.75 9.43
CA ARG A 71 12.53 -8.58 8.55
C ARG A 71 13.20 -8.79 7.19
N MET A 72 14.44 -9.29 7.19
CA MET A 72 15.19 -9.58 5.95
C MET A 72 14.50 -10.64 5.09
N LEU A 73 14.00 -11.72 5.71
CA LEU A 73 13.25 -12.78 5.02
C LEU A 73 11.98 -12.23 4.38
N VAL A 74 11.19 -11.45 5.14
CA VAL A 74 9.96 -10.81 4.65
C VAL A 74 10.24 -9.85 3.49
N ASP A 75 11.23 -8.97 3.62
CA ASP A 75 11.60 -8.04 2.55
C ASP A 75 12.09 -8.77 1.29
N GLY A 76 12.91 -9.82 1.46
CA GLY A 76 13.38 -10.66 0.35
C GLY A 76 12.24 -11.39 -0.34
N MET A 77 11.29 -11.95 0.43
CA MET A 77 10.10 -12.64 -0.08
C MET A 77 9.26 -11.72 -0.97
N TYR A 78 8.91 -10.53 -0.51
CA TYR A 78 8.07 -9.63 -1.31
C TYR A 78 8.79 -9.10 -2.55
N LYS A 79 10.10 -8.81 -2.46
CA LYS A 79 10.90 -8.46 -3.65
C LYS A 79 10.91 -9.60 -4.67
N GLY A 80 11.10 -10.84 -4.25
CA GLY A 80 11.05 -11.98 -5.17
C GLY A 80 9.66 -12.20 -5.77
N TYR A 81 8.58 -12.01 -5.00
CA TYR A 81 7.22 -12.04 -5.57
C TYR A 81 6.97 -10.92 -6.57
N HIS A 82 7.50 -9.72 -6.33
CA HIS A 82 7.43 -8.62 -7.28
C HIS A 82 8.10 -9.00 -8.61
N VAL A 83 9.36 -9.45 -8.56
CA VAL A 83 10.10 -9.92 -9.74
C VAL A 83 9.31 -11.02 -10.47
N LEU A 84 8.83 -12.04 -9.74
CA LEU A 84 8.07 -13.13 -10.33
C LEU A 84 6.80 -12.65 -11.07
N ASN A 85 6.10 -11.64 -10.53
CA ASN A 85 4.91 -11.08 -11.17
C ASN A 85 5.29 -10.27 -12.42
N THR A 86 6.34 -9.46 -12.35
CA THR A 86 6.82 -8.66 -13.49
C THR A 86 7.19 -9.56 -14.68
N PHE A 87 7.77 -10.74 -14.45
CA PHE A 87 8.07 -11.70 -15.52
C PHE A 87 6.83 -12.37 -16.14
N ARG A 88 5.78 -12.59 -15.33
CA ARG A 88 4.53 -13.20 -15.82
C ARG A 88 3.72 -12.23 -16.67
N LEU A 89 3.77 -10.94 -16.34
CA LEU A 89 3.02 -9.90 -17.02
C LEU A 89 3.78 -9.43 -18.26
N LYS A 90 3.23 -9.69 -19.45
CA LYS A 90 3.67 -8.98 -20.66
C LYS A 90 3.18 -7.53 -20.60
N PRO A 91 3.96 -6.53 -21.06
CA PRO A 91 3.48 -5.16 -21.14
C PRO A 91 2.17 -5.12 -21.92
N PHE A 92 1.14 -4.52 -21.33
CA PHE A 92 -0.09 -4.20 -22.03
C PHE A 92 0.23 -3.14 -23.09
N GLU A 93 0.25 -3.54 -24.37
CA GLU A 93 0.20 -2.56 -25.46
C GLU A 93 -1.25 -2.08 -25.56
N GLU A 94 -1.48 -0.77 -25.40
CA GLU A 94 -2.74 -0.13 -25.75
C GLU A 94 -3.02 -0.36 -27.25
N GLY A 95 -3.66 -1.48 -27.56
CA GLY A 95 -4.21 -1.72 -28.88
C GLY A 95 -5.44 -0.83 -29.08
N PRO A 96 -5.61 -0.18 -30.24
CA PRO A 96 -6.81 0.57 -30.54
C PRO A 96 -7.99 -0.41 -30.70
N LEU A 97 -8.76 -0.61 -29.64
CA LEU A 97 -10.06 -1.28 -29.71
C LEU A 97 -11.11 -0.28 -30.19
N GLN A 98 -11.12 -0.10 -31.51
CA GLN A 98 -12.29 0.06 -32.39
C GLN A 98 -13.41 1.01 -31.95
N GLU A 99 -13.22 2.32 -32.17
CA GLU A 99 -14.29 3.16 -32.69
C GLU A 99 -14.34 2.98 -34.22
N GLN A 100 -15.47 2.50 -34.75
CA GLN A 100 -15.69 2.37 -36.17
C GLN A 100 -15.84 3.76 -36.82
N VAL A 101 -14.81 4.27 -37.49
CA VAL A 101 -14.93 5.10 -38.71
C VAL A 101 -13.70 4.84 -39.61
N THR A 102 -13.95 4.82 -40.92
CA THR A 102 -13.20 4.34 -42.09
C THR A 102 -11.70 4.74 -42.27
N PRO A 103 -10.94 3.98 -43.09
CA PRO A 103 -9.47 4.08 -43.18
C PRO A 103 -8.97 4.98 -44.32
N SER A 104 -7.85 5.67 -44.11
CA SER A 104 -6.92 5.97 -45.22
C SER A 104 -5.47 6.19 -44.74
N SER A 105 -4.55 5.78 -45.62
CA SER A 105 -3.09 5.98 -45.61
C SER A 105 -2.23 5.06 -44.71
N ALA A 106 -2.00 3.85 -45.23
CA ALA A 106 -0.76 3.12 -44.99
C ALA A 106 0.40 3.90 -45.63
N LEU A 107 1.47 4.20 -44.86
CA LEU A 107 2.88 4.35 -45.25
C LEU A 107 3.68 5.00 -44.10
N SER A 108 3.86 4.30 -42.96
CA SER A 108 4.90 4.65 -41.96
C SER A 108 5.34 3.49 -41.05
N ALA A 109 5.19 2.23 -41.50
CA ALA A 109 5.36 1.06 -40.64
C ALA A 109 6.80 0.50 -40.49
N SER A 110 7.80 1.06 -41.19
CA SER A 110 9.15 0.44 -41.23
C SER A 110 10.21 1.06 -40.30
N LEU A 111 10.00 2.27 -39.74
CA LEU A 111 10.99 2.92 -38.85
C LEU A 111 10.68 2.79 -37.34
N LYS A 112 9.50 2.28 -36.97
CA LYS A 112 9.15 2.02 -35.56
C LYS A 112 9.66 0.67 -35.03
N ARG A 113 10.00 -0.27 -35.93
CA ARG A 113 10.39 -1.65 -35.58
C ARG A 113 11.79 -1.75 -34.94
N THR A 114 12.70 -0.83 -35.25
CA THR A 114 14.09 -0.82 -34.72
C THR A 114 14.20 -0.14 -33.35
N ARG A 115 13.37 0.88 -33.06
CA ARG A 115 13.29 1.47 -31.72
C ARG A 115 12.60 0.55 -30.71
N ALA A 116 11.58 -0.19 -31.12
CA ALA A 116 10.93 -1.20 -30.29
C ALA A 116 11.88 -2.36 -29.94
N ALA A 117 12.68 -2.85 -30.89
CA ALA A 117 13.66 -3.92 -30.61
C ALA A 117 14.74 -3.48 -29.62
N SER A 118 15.23 -2.24 -29.72
CA SER A 118 16.25 -1.70 -28.79
C SER A 118 15.71 -1.30 -27.42
N SER A 119 14.41 -0.99 -27.30
CA SER A 119 13.76 -0.81 -25.99
C SER A 119 13.52 -2.15 -25.32
N ILE A 120 13.02 -3.15 -26.06
CA ILE A 120 12.79 -4.53 -25.58
C ILE A 120 14.11 -5.15 -25.12
N MET A 121 15.19 -5.06 -25.90
CA MET A 121 16.48 -5.64 -25.54
C MET A 121 17.11 -4.99 -24.30
N ARG A 122 16.95 -3.66 -24.12
CA ARG A 122 17.38 -2.96 -22.89
C ARG A 122 16.53 -3.32 -21.67
N THR A 123 15.22 -3.51 -21.85
CA THR A 123 14.37 -3.99 -20.76
C THR A 123 14.74 -5.42 -20.37
N THR A 124 14.87 -6.34 -21.33
CA THR A 124 15.24 -7.75 -21.05
C THR A 124 16.57 -7.89 -20.31
N MET A 125 17.60 -7.08 -20.63
CA MET A 125 18.89 -7.09 -19.92
C MET A 125 18.78 -6.53 -18.49
N SER A 126 18.01 -5.44 -18.29
CA SER A 126 17.76 -4.89 -16.94
C SER A 126 16.98 -5.86 -16.06
N PHE A 127 16.03 -6.60 -16.65
CA PHE A 127 15.19 -7.56 -15.94
C PHE A 127 15.92 -8.85 -15.57
N ASP A 128 16.82 -9.38 -16.41
CA ASP A 128 17.63 -10.56 -16.05
C ASP A 128 18.57 -10.25 -14.87
N HIS A 129 19.10 -9.02 -14.80
CA HIS A 129 19.87 -8.56 -13.65
C HIS A 129 19.02 -8.47 -12.37
N GLU A 130 17.78 -7.98 -12.46
CA GLU A 130 16.86 -7.92 -11.30
C GLU A 130 16.47 -9.33 -10.81
N LEU A 131 16.22 -10.26 -11.75
CA LEU A 131 15.98 -11.67 -11.44
C LEU A 131 17.17 -12.32 -10.74
N GLN A 132 18.37 -12.14 -11.30
CA GLN A 132 19.60 -12.68 -10.75
C GLN A 132 19.87 -12.11 -9.35
N ALA A 133 19.71 -10.80 -9.17
CA ALA A 133 19.85 -10.16 -7.87
C ALA A 133 18.83 -10.69 -6.85
N SER A 134 17.57 -10.93 -7.26
CA SER A 134 16.57 -11.50 -6.36
C SER A 134 16.89 -12.95 -5.97
N LEU A 135 17.41 -13.75 -6.90
CA LEU A 135 17.87 -15.11 -6.62
C LEU A 135 19.01 -15.11 -5.60
N GLU A 136 20.06 -14.33 -5.84
CA GLU A 136 21.22 -14.22 -4.95
C GLU A 136 20.82 -13.76 -3.54
N ASN A 137 19.92 -12.78 -3.44
CA ASN A 137 19.39 -12.31 -2.16
C ASN A 137 18.62 -13.41 -1.40
N LEU A 138 17.73 -14.13 -2.07
CA LEU A 138 16.95 -15.21 -1.46
C LEU A 138 17.80 -16.42 -1.10
N GLU A 139 18.78 -16.76 -1.93
CA GLU A 139 19.73 -17.83 -1.66
C GLU A 139 20.59 -17.54 -0.45
N THR A 140 21.10 -16.31 -0.35
CA THR A 140 21.82 -15.84 0.83
C THR A 140 20.93 -15.89 2.07
N ALA A 141 19.66 -15.50 1.96
CA ALA A 141 18.72 -15.56 3.08
C ALA A 141 18.43 -17.01 3.52
N VAL A 142 18.22 -17.92 2.56
CA VAL A 142 17.96 -19.35 2.81
C VAL A 142 19.20 -20.06 3.36
N ALA A 143 20.39 -19.75 2.87
CA ALA A 143 21.64 -20.33 3.38
C ALA A 143 21.86 -19.99 4.86
N ASN A 144 21.45 -18.80 5.29
CA ASN A 144 21.60 -18.31 6.66
C ASN A 144 20.40 -18.61 7.57
N MET A 145 19.38 -19.37 7.10
CA MET A 145 18.15 -19.59 7.87
C MET A 145 18.24 -20.75 8.87
N THR A 146 19.27 -21.60 8.81
CA THR A 146 19.36 -22.82 9.63
C THR A 146 19.34 -22.52 11.13
N GLU A 147 20.21 -21.61 11.59
CA GLU A 147 20.23 -21.15 12.98
C GLU A 147 18.91 -20.49 13.38
N PHE A 148 18.36 -19.64 12.51
CA PHE A 148 17.07 -18.98 12.74
C PHE A 148 15.94 -19.99 12.96
N VAL A 149 15.83 -21.01 12.11
CA VAL A 149 14.79 -22.04 12.21
C VAL A 149 14.96 -22.90 13.47
N ILE A 150 16.21 -23.23 13.85
CA ILE A 150 16.49 -23.96 15.09
C ILE A 150 16.05 -23.14 16.30
N LEU A 151 16.43 -21.86 16.37
CA LEU A 151 16.02 -20.98 17.47
C LEU A 151 14.50 -20.77 17.49
N LEU A 152 13.89 -20.65 16.31
CA LEU A 152 12.45 -20.47 16.16
C LEU A 152 11.67 -21.67 16.71
N SER A 153 12.21 -22.89 16.59
CA SER A 153 11.59 -24.10 17.15
C SER A 153 11.44 -24.04 18.68
N GLY A 154 12.32 -23.30 19.37
CA GLY A 154 12.27 -23.06 20.81
C GLY A 154 11.32 -21.92 21.23
N CYS A 155 10.81 -21.13 20.29
CA CYS A 155 9.85 -20.06 20.58
C CYS A 155 8.46 -20.63 20.90
N LYS A 156 7.79 -20.05 21.90
CA LYS A 156 6.42 -20.40 22.28
C LYS A 156 5.46 -20.16 21.12
N GLN A 157 4.60 -21.13 20.85
CA GLN A 157 3.57 -21.02 19.82
C GLN A 157 2.45 -20.05 20.26
N MET A 158 2.02 -19.21 19.34
CA MET A 158 0.82 -18.38 19.50
C MET A 158 -0.43 -19.24 19.29
N HIS A 159 -1.52 -18.91 19.99
CA HIS A 159 -2.80 -19.56 19.74
C HIS A 159 -3.30 -19.17 18.34
N LYS A 160 -3.32 -20.13 17.40
CA LYS A 160 -3.89 -19.93 16.07
C LYS A 160 -5.41 -19.93 16.19
N ARG A 161 -6.06 -18.78 15.98
CA ARG A 161 -7.52 -18.76 15.79
C ARG A 161 -7.84 -19.23 14.37
N PRO A 162 -9.02 -19.85 14.13
CA PRO A 162 -9.40 -20.36 12.81
C PRO A 162 -9.30 -19.34 11.66
N TYR A 163 -9.30 -18.05 12.00
CA TYR A 163 -9.29 -16.91 11.08
C TYR A 163 -7.95 -16.16 11.01
N ASP A 164 -6.89 -16.68 11.62
CA ASP A 164 -5.54 -16.05 11.63
C ASP A 164 -4.68 -16.46 10.42
N THR A 165 -5.17 -17.36 9.56
CA THR A 165 -4.47 -17.85 8.37
C THR A 165 -4.77 -16.99 7.13
N TYR A 166 -3.79 -16.88 6.22
CA TYR A 166 -3.85 -16.22 4.90
C TYR A 166 -5.09 -16.51 4.04
N ILE A 167 -5.85 -17.56 4.37
CA ILE A 167 -7.07 -18.00 3.69
C ILE A 167 -8.25 -17.04 3.97
N TYR A 168 -8.26 -16.35 5.12
CA TYR A 168 -9.19 -15.26 5.42
C TYR A 168 -8.42 -13.94 5.40
N ILE A 169 -8.12 -13.47 4.19
CA ILE A 169 -7.42 -12.20 3.86
C ILE A 169 -7.96 -10.99 4.63
N ASP A 170 -9.18 -11.10 5.18
CA ASP A 170 -9.90 -10.05 5.90
C ASP A 170 -9.63 -10.02 7.42
N ASN A 171 -8.64 -10.73 7.99
CA ASN A 171 -8.36 -10.72 9.46
C ASN A 171 -6.88 -10.56 9.87
N PHE A 172 -5.96 -10.32 8.94
CA PHE A 172 -4.52 -10.26 9.24
C PHE A 172 -3.92 -8.87 9.05
N MET A 173 -2.96 -8.52 9.91
CA MET A 173 -2.17 -7.30 9.77
C MET A 173 -0.97 -7.54 8.85
N PHE A 174 -1.17 -7.25 7.57
CA PHE A 174 -0.17 -7.49 6.54
C PHE A 174 1.14 -6.70 6.75
N SER A 175 2.28 -7.39 6.59
CA SER A 175 3.66 -6.88 6.66
C SER A 175 4.03 -6.05 7.89
N ARG A 176 3.41 -6.34 9.04
CA ARG A 176 3.74 -5.70 10.34
C ARG A 176 4.14 -6.70 11.41
N VAL A 177 4.66 -7.85 10.98
CA VAL A 177 4.99 -8.97 11.87
C VAL A 177 6.05 -8.57 12.89
N VAL A 178 7.10 -7.89 12.43
CA VAL A 178 8.22 -7.50 13.30
C VAL A 178 7.78 -6.43 14.28
N GLU A 179 7.10 -5.37 13.80
CA GLU A 179 6.59 -4.31 14.66
C GLU A 179 5.55 -4.83 15.67
N LYS A 180 4.74 -5.85 15.30
CA LYS A 180 3.81 -6.53 16.22
C LYS A 180 4.55 -7.21 17.35
N GLN A 181 5.60 -7.98 17.04
CA GLN A 181 6.42 -8.67 18.04
C GLN A 181 7.11 -7.68 18.97
N GLU A 182 7.71 -6.62 18.42
CA GLU A 182 8.34 -5.55 19.22
C GLU A 182 7.35 -4.93 20.20
N LEU A 183 6.11 -4.65 19.76
CA LEU A 183 5.07 -4.09 20.62
C LEU A 183 4.60 -5.07 21.68
N ILE A 184 4.33 -6.33 21.32
CA ILE A 184 3.93 -7.38 22.28
C ILE A 184 5.02 -7.56 23.36
N ASN A 185 6.29 -7.63 22.94
CA ASN A 185 7.42 -7.76 23.85
C ASN A 185 7.51 -6.56 24.80
N ALA A 186 7.38 -5.33 24.30
CA ALA A 186 7.41 -4.12 25.13
C ALA A 186 6.22 -4.03 26.11
N LEU A 187 5.05 -4.52 25.71
CA LEU A 187 3.85 -4.57 26.55
C LEU A 187 3.95 -5.60 27.67
N LEU A 188 4.56 -6.76 27.42
CA LEU A 188 4.68 -7.85 28.39
C LEU A 188 5.92 -7.76 29.28
N GLN A 189 6.91 -6.95 28.91
CA GLN A 189 8.12 -6.74 29.70
C GLN A 189 7.82 -5.98 31.00
N ASP A 190 8.52 -6.29 32.08
CA ASP A 190 8.41 -5.56 33.34
C ASP A 190 8.84 -4.09 33.21
N ASN A 191 8.23 -3.22 34.04
CA ASN A 191 8.55 -1.79 34.07
C ASN A 191 9.84 -1.53 34.84
N PHE A 192 10.69 -0.64 34.30
CA PHE A 192 11.82 -0.07 34.99
C PHE A 192 11.79 1.47 34.84
N PRO A 193 11.73 2.25 35.94
CA PRO A 193 11.66 1.83 37.34
C PRO A 193 10.32 1.18 37.74
N ILE A 194 10.34 0.39 38.82
CA ILE A 194 9.16 -0.31 39.34
C ILE A 194 8.11 0.71 39.78
N GLY A 195 6.84 0.49 39.39
CA GLY A 195 5.71 1.35 39.74
C GLY A 195 5.40 2.47 38.74
N ALA A 196 6.37 2.92 37.94
CA ALA A 196 6.13 3.89 36.88
C ALA A 196 5.67 3.17 35.59
N PRO A 197 4.61 3.64 34.90
CA PRO A 197 4.21 3.07 33.61
C PRO A 197 5.28 3.29 32.55
N ALA A 198 5.69 2.23 31.84
CA ALA A 198 6.56 2.39 30.68
C ALA A 198 5.81 3.06 29.53
N VAL A 199 6.48 3.95 28.82
CA VAL A 199 5.94 4.72 27.71
C VAL A 199 6.55 4.21 26.40
N ILE A 200 5.70 3.71 25.51
CA ILE A 200 6.07 3.05 24.26
C ILE A 200 5.59 3.92 23.08
N PRO A 201 6.48 4.71 22.45
CA PRO A 201 6.10 5.49 21.28
C PRO A 201 6.00 4.61 20.05
N VAL A 202 4.89 4.72 19.34
CA VAL A 202 4.61 4.09 18.04
C VAL A 202 4.46 5.21 17.01
N ILE A 203 5.49 5.38 16.18
CA ILE A 203 5.63 6.55 15.30
C ILE A 203 5.62 6.10 13.85
N GLY A 204 4.93 6.82 12.99
CA GLY A 204 4.91 6.55 11.55
C GLY A 204 3.98 7.50 10.80
N ALA A 205 4.03 7.48 9.47
CA ALA A 205 3.31 8.42 8.62
C ALA A 205 1.78 8.40 8.80
N TYR A 206 1.11 9.33 8.13
CA TYR A 206 -0.35 9.45 8.13
C TYR A 206 -1.02 8.17 7.62
N ARG A 207 -2.03 7.68 8.36
CA ARG A 207 -2.82 6.46 8.04
C ARG A 207 -2.00 5.19 7.70
N ILE A 208 -0.81 5.06 8.26
CA ILE A 208 0.10 3.93 8.01
C ILE A 208 -0.25 2.63 8.77
N GLY A 209 -1.29 2.66 9.61
CA GLY A 209 -1.74 1.49 10.39
C GLY A 209 -1.30 1.44 11.85
N LYS A 210 -0.84 2.55 12.46
CA LYS A 210 -0.45 2.61 13.89
C LYS A 210 -1.52 2.09 14.85
N LYS A 211 -2.76 2.59 14.70
CA LYS A 211 -3.90 2.17 15.52
C LYS A 211 -4.25 0.71 15.30
N SER A 212 -4.16 0.23 14.06
CA SER A 212 -4.34 -1.17 13.71
C SER A 212 -3.28 -2.04 14.40
N LEU A 213 -2.00 -1.68 14.36
CA LEU A 213 -0.92 -2.37 15.05
C LEU A 213 -1.20 -2.57 16.53
N VAL A 214 -1.58 -1.50 17.23
CA VAL A 214 -1.94 -1.58 18.66
C VAL A 214 -3.17 -2.45 18.86
N GLY A 215 -4.21 -2.30 18.03
CA GLY A 215 -5.41 -3.15 18.10
C GLY A 215 -5.09 -4.65 17.96
N TYR A 216 -4.21 -5.00 17.01
CA TYR A 216 -3.76 -6.39 16.83
C TYR A 216 -2.90 -6.91 17.98
N ALA A 217 -2.02 -6.08 18.54
CA ALA A 217 -1.26 -6.46 19.73
C ALA A 217 -2.17 -6.64 20.96
N CYS A 218 -3.18 -5.78 21.14
CA CYS A 218 -4.16 -5.91 22.23
C CYS A 218 -5.09 -7.13 22.07
N ASN A 219 -5.31 -7.60 20.84
CA ASN A 219 -6.13 -8.79 20.56
C ASN A 219 -5.40 -10.11 20.86
N ASP A 220 -4.07 -10.07 21.04
CA ASP A 220 -3.28 -11.22 21.48
C ASP A 220 -3.73 -11.68 22.87
N ASP A 221 -3.93 -12.99 23.06
CA ASP A 221 -4.50 -13.52 24.31
C ASP A 221 -3.60 -13.27 25.52
N THR A 222 -2.28 -13.26 25.33
CA THR A 222 -1.31 -12.99 26.39
C THR A 222 -1.35 -11.52 26.79
N VAL A 223 -1.39 -10.60 25.81
CA VAL A 223 -1.52 -9.16 26.08
C VAL A 223 -2.88 -8.85 26.71
N ARG A 224 -3.96 -9.40 26.16
CA ARG A 224 -5.33 -9.17 26.64
C ARG A 224 -5.54 -9.65 28.06
N SER A 225 -4.94 -10.78 28.45
CA SER A 225 -4.98 -11.26 29.84
C SER A 225 -4.02 -10.51 30.77
N HIS A 226 -3.00 -9.84 30.22
CA HIS A 226 -2.04 -9.07 31.00
C HIS A 226 -2.62 -7.76 31.55
N PHE A 227 -3.54 -7.10 30.84
CA PHE A 227 -4.14 -5.83 31.27
C PHE A 227 -5.63 -6.01 31.62
N SER A 228 -6.07 -5.47 32.76
CA SER A 228 -7.48 -5.57 33.15
C SER A 228 -8.35 -4.48 32.52
N SER A 229 -7.73 -3.40 32.02
CA SER A 229 -8.42 -2.30 31.36
C SER A 229 -7.56 -1.72 30.23
N VAL A 230 -8.22 -1.29 29.15
CA VAL A 230 -7.59 -0.57 28.03
C VAL A 230 -8.32 0.75 27.81
N LEU A 231 -7.60 1.86 27.91
CA LEU A 231 -8.14 3.22 27.78
C LEU A 231 -7.59 3.89 26.51
N HIS A 232 -8.48 4.29 25.60
CA HIS A 232 -8.10 5.02 24.40
C HIS A 232 -8.37 6.53 24.55
N LEU A 233 -7.34 7.34 24.36
CA LEU A 233 -7.36 8.79 24.53
C LEU A 233 -6.93 9.49 23.25
N LYS A 234 -7.64 10.57 22.90
CA LYS A 234 -7.24 11.51 21.85
C LYS A 234 -6.49 12.71 22.43
N SER A 235 -5.75 13.42 21.58
CA SER A 235 -4.96 14.62 21.92
C SER A 235 -5.74 15.67 22.74
N ASN A 236 -7.04 15.86 22.47
CA ASN A 236 -7.83 16.86 23.20
C ASN A 236 -8.34 16.34 24.55
N SER A 237 -8.45 15.01 24.69
CA SER A 237 -8.98 14.36 25.89
C SER A 237 -7.90 14.13 26.94
N PHE A 238 -6.66 13.81 26.56
CA PHE A 238 -5.59 13.56 27.54
C PHE A 238 -5.27 14.80 28.39
N MET A 239 -5.44 15.99 27.81
CA MET A 239 -5.27 17.28 28.48
C MET A 239 -6.21 17.49 29.67
N LYS A 240 -7.36 16.78 29.70
CA LYS A 240 -8.40 16.93 30.72
C LYS A 240 -8.29 15.90 31.84
N ILE A 241 -7.32 14.99 31.77
CA ILE A 241 -7.20 13.88 32.70
C ILE A 241 -6.48 14.32 33.98
N GLY A 242 -7.05 13.93 35.12
CA GLY A 242 -6.47 14.10 36.45
C GLY A 242 -6.18 12.76 37.12
N GLY A 243 -5.52 12.78 38.28
CA GLY A 243 -5.16 11.56 39.02
C GLY A 243 -6.35 10.67 39.36
N GLU A 244 -7.51 11.27 39.67
CA GLU A 244 -8.76 10.56 40.00
C GLU A 244 -9.34 9.74 38.84
N THR A 245 -8.87 9.95 37.61
CA THR A 245 -9.33 9.20 36.43
C THR A 245 -8.76 7.77 36.41
N PHE A 246 -7.63 7.54 37.06
CA PHE A 246 -6.95 6.25 37.03
C PHE A 246 -7.21 5.46 38.31
N THR A 247 -7.59 4.20 38.15
CA THR A 247 -7.75 3.25 39.24
C THR A 247 -6.45 2.45 39.42
N PRO A 248 -6.18 1.89 40.61
CA PRO A 248 -4.96 1.11 40.90
C PRO A 248 -4.99 -0.30 40.27
N VAL A 249 -5.55 -0.40 39.07
CA VAL A 249 -5.67 -1.62 38.27
C VAL A 249 -4.68 -1.53 37.11
N ARG A 250 -4.11 -2.67 36.71
CA ARG A 250 -3.15 -2.73 35.60
C ARG A 250 -3.85 -2.34 34.29
N THR A 251 -3.49 -1.16 33.78
CA THR A 251 -4.19 -0.50 32.67
C THR A 251 -3.23 -0.23 31.52
N LEU A 252 -3.68 -0.48 30.30
CA LEU A 252 -3.00 -0.04 29.08
C LEU A 252 -3.66 1.24 28.58
N VAL A 253 -2.91 2.34 28.56
CA VAL A 253 -3.39 3.63 28.03
C VAL A 253 -2.84 3.84 26.63
N VAL A 254 -3.70 4.07 25.64
CA VAL A 254 -3.30 4.36 24.26
C VAL A 254 -3.67 5.80 23.95
N VAL A 255 -2.67 6.65 23.72
CA VAL A 255 -2.86 8.09 23.47
C VAL A 255 -2.48 8.44 22.04
N GLU A 256 -3.38 9.07 21.29
CA GLU A 256 -3.13 9.54 19.93
C GLU A 256 -2.82 11.05 19.89
N PHE A 257 -1.61 11.39 19.44
CA PHE A 257 -1.17 12.77 19.24
C PHE A 257 -1.23 13.16 17.76
N ILE A 258 -1.91 14.27 17.50
CA ILE A 258 -2.11 14.85 16.15
C ILE A 258 -1.22 16.07 15.90
N SER A 259 -0.46 16.47 16.89
CA SER A 259 0.53 17.55 16.86
C SER A 259 1.64 17.23 17.88
N ASP A 260 2.70 18.02 17.90
CA ASP A 260 3.60 18.02 19.05
C ASP A 260 2.86 18.50 20.32
N VAL A 261 3.38 18.10 21.48
CA VAL A 261 2.79 18.34 22.80
C VAL A 261 3.82 18.98 23.71
N ASP A 262 3.46 20.05 24.41
CA ASP A 262 4.36 20.69 25.35
C ASP A 262 4.74 19.75 26.52
N ASP A 263 6.00 19.77 26.92
CA ASP A 263 6.52 18.89 27.97
C ASP A 263 5.78 19.05 29.31
N SER A 264 5.36 20.27 29.65
CA SER A 264 4.58 20.54 30.87
C SER A 264 3.23 19.83 30.89
N LYS A 265 2.57 19.76 29.72
CA LYS A 265 1.29 19.07 29.54
C LYS A 265 1.48 17.57 29.65
N TRP A 266 2.54 17.05 29.03
CA TRP A 266 2.92 15.65 29.15
C TRP A 266 3.23 15.25 30.60
N VAL A 267 4.05 16.03 31.32
CA VAL A 267 4.42 15.75 32.72
C VAL A 267 3.21 15.70 33.63
N LYS A 268 2.24 16.61 33.44
CA LYS A 268 0.97 16.59 34.19
C LYS A 268 0.18 15.29 33.94
N PHE A 269 0.05 14.90 32.67
CA PHE A 269 -0.63 13.66 32.29
C PHE A 269 0.10 12.43 32.84
N TYR A 270 1.42 12.33 32.64
CA TYR A 270 2.22 11.20 33.09
C TYR A 270 2.19 11.06 34.61
N SER A 271 2.23 12.16 35.35
CA SER A 271 2.04 12.16 36.81
C SER A 271 0.69 11.56 37.23
N ALA A 272 -0.39 11.82 36.48
CA ALA A 272 -1.69 11.19 36.76
C ALA A 272 -1.63 9.67 36.56
N THR A 273 -0.91 9.19 35.54
CA THR A 273 -0.77 7.76 35.25
C THR A 273 -0.04 6.96 36.33
N LEU A 274 0.68 7.61 37.25
CA LEU A 274 1.32 6.96 38.40
C LEU A 274 0.33 6.34 39.40
N HIS A 275 -0.95 6.71 39.34
CA HIS A 275 -2.01 6.12 40.16
C HIS A 275 -2.51 4.77 39.60
N MET A 276 -2.06 4.37 38.41
CA MET A 276 -2.41 3.08 37.83
C MET A 276 -1.73 1.91 38.57
N GLY A 277 -2.29 0.71 38.43
CA GLY A 277 -1.71 -0.49 39.03
C GLY A 277 -0.32 -0.84 38.46
N ALA A 278 0.50 -1.54 39.24
CA ALA A 278 1.84 -1.96 38.82
C ALA A 278 1.81 -2.79 37.51
N GLY A 279 2.76 -2.51 36.62
CA GLY A 279 2.83 -3.11 35.28
C GLY A 279 1.97 -2.40 34.23
N SER A 280 1.31 -1.30 34.56
CA SER A 280 0.59 -0.48 33.59
C SER A 280 1.53 0.11 32.53
N LYS A 281 0.99 0.42 31.35
CA LYS A 281 1.76 0.91 30.19
C LYS A 281 1.04 2.06 29.51
N VAL A 282 1.81 2.95 28.89
CA VAL A 282 1.30 4.01 28.01
C VAL A 282 1.86 3.81 26.61
N VAL A 283 0.99 3.70 25.61
CA VAL A 283 1.36 3.65 24.19
C VAL A 283 1.01 4.99 23.56
N ILE A 284 2.00 5.64 22.96
CA ILE A 284 1.80 6.90 22.22
C ILE A 284 1.69 6.56 20.73
N LEU A 285 0.64 7.02 20.06
CA LEU A 285 0.48 6.96 18.61
C LEU A 285 0.69 8.35 18.03
N SER A 286 1.67 8.53 17.14
CA SER A 286 1.89 9.82 16.48
C SER A 286 2.52 9.69 15.09
N ARG A 287 2.41 10.75 14.29
CA ARG A 287 3.22 10.91 13.07
C ARG A 287 4.45 11.80 13.25
N PHE A 288 4.53 12.51 14.36
CA PHE A 288 5.58 13.45 14.69
C PHE A 288 6.69 12.70 15.43
N GLN A 289 7.94 12.88 15.02
CA GLN A 289 9.06 12.19 15.64
C GLN A 289 9.43 12.81 17.00
N GLU A 290 9.08 14.07 17.19
CA GLU A 290 9.31 14.88 18.37
C GLU A 290 8.71 14.24 19.63
N VAL A 291 7.57 13.54 19.51
CA VAL A 291 6.93 12.87 20.65
C VAL A 291 7.70 11.64 21.15
N ALA A 292 8.73 11.19 20.43
CA ALA A 292 9.60 10.10 20.87
C ALA A 292 10.32 10.41 22.19
N ARG A 293 10.54 11.71 22.49
CA ARG A 293 11.20 12.16 23.72
C ARG A 293 10.46 11.77 25.00
N PHE A 294 9.16 11.46 24.88
CA PHE A 294 8.33 10.99 25.99
C PHE A 294 8.45 9.50 26.26
N GLY A 295 9.08 8.74 25.36
CA GLY A 295 9.27 7.30 25.49
C GLY A 295 10.25 6.94 26.60
N THR A 296 9.93 5.90 27.36
CA THR A 296 10.87 5.25 28.29
C THR A 296 11.55 4.03 27.65
N VAL A 297 11.11 3.63 26.46
CA VAL A 297 11.71 2.58 25.64
C VAL A 297 11.96 3.09 24.22
N LYS A 298 12.74 2.35 23.43
CA LYS A 298 13.01 2.67 22.03
C LYS A 298 11.69 2.78 21.25
N PRO A 299 11.47 3.84 20.46
CA PRO A 299 10.26 3.99 19.67
C PRO A 299 10.16 2.89 18.61
N ILE A 300 8.94 2.38 18.43
CA ILE A 300 8.58 1.45 17.35
C ILE A 300 8.23 2.30 16.12
N LEU A 301 9.06 2.18 15.09
CA LEU A 301 8.93 2.97 13.86
C LEU A 301 8.19 2.17 12.79
N LEU A 302 6.99 2.63 12.41
CA LEU A 302 6.24 2.06 11.30
C LEU A 302 6.73 2.70 10.00
N ARG A 303 7.58 1.97 9.28
CA ARG A 303 7.98 2.33 7.91
C ARG A 303 6.80 2.24 6.94
N SER A 304 6.82 3.06 5.89
CA SER A 304 5.92 2.85 4.76
C SER A 304 6.21 1.49 4.14
N LEU A 305 5.16 0.79 3.67
CA LEU A 305 5.37 -0.43 2.91
C LEU A 305 6.18 -0.10 1.65
N SER A 306 7.13 -0.95 1.32
CA SER A 306 7.82 -0.87 0.03
C SER A 306 6.81 -1.10 -1.10
N GLN A 307 7.20 -0.73 -2.33
CA GLN A 307 6.35 -0.97 -3.49
C GLN A 307 6.04 -2.46 -3.66
N SER A 308 7.01 -3.34 -3.44
CA SER A 308 6.82 -4.79 -3.57
C SER A 308 5.87 -5.35 -2.50
N GLU A 309 6.00 -4.90 -1.25
CA GLU A 309 5.09 -5.25 -0.15
C GLU A 309 3.67 -4.80 -0.45
N PHE A 310 3.51 -3.53 -0.86
CA PHE A 310 2.21 -2.94 -1.14
C PHE A 310 1.54 -3.57 -2.36
N SER A 311 2.26 -3.80 -3.45
CA SER A 311 1.71 -4.45 -4.64
C SER A 311 1.24 -5.87 -4.35
N TYR A 312 1.99 -6.62 -3.53
CA TYR A 312 1.55 -7.94 -3.09
C TYR A 312 0.24 -7.85 -2.30
N LEU A 313 0.17 -6.96 -1.29
CA LEU A 313 -1.05 -6.74 -0.50
C LEU A 313 -2.24 -6.36 -1.39
N PHE A 314 -2.07 -5.36 -2.25
CA PHE A 314 -3.12 -4.85 -3.11
C PHE A 314 -3.67 -5.95 -4.02
N LYS A 315 -2.78 -6.77 -4.60
CA LYS A 315 -3.16 -7.92 -5.41
C LYS A 315 -3.99 -8.93 -4.60
N VAL A 316 -3.51 -9.30 -3.41
CA VAL A 316 -4.24 -10.23 -2.53
C VAL A 316 -5.64 -9.71 -2.19
N LEU A 317 -5.76 -8.41 -1.87
CA LEU A 317 -7.04 -7.78 -1.53
C LEU A 317 -8.00 -7.70 -2.73
N ALA A 318 -7.51 -7.32 -3.91
CA ALA A 318 -8.34 -7.08 -5.09
C ALA A 318 -8.90 -8.35 -5.72
N PHE A 319 -8.21 -9.49 -5.59
CA PHE A 319 -8.62 -10.76 -6.16
C PHE A 319 -9.50 -11.61 -5.23
N ALA A 320 -9.58 -11.29 -3.93
CA ALA A 320 -10.54 -11.90 -2.98
C ALA A 320 -10.61 -13.44 -3.02
N GLY A 321 -9.47 -14.11 -3.17
CA GLY A 321 -9.38 -15.58 -3.22
C GLY A 321 -9.53 -16.20 -4.62
N THR A 322 -9.78 -15.40 -5.65
CA THR A 322 -9.60 -15.85 -7.04
C THR A 322 -8.12 -15.93 -7.38
N ASP A 323 -7.69 -16.97 -8.09
CA ASP A 323 -6.27 -17.12 -8.47
C ASP A 323 -5.92 -16.09 -9.56
N PRO A 324 -5.02 -15.12 -9.28
CA PRO A 324 -4.62 -14.12 -10.26
C PRO A 324 -4.03 -14.73 -11.54
N LYS A 325 -3.45 -15.94 -11.46
CA LYS A 325 -2.88 -16.66 -12.61
C LYS A 325 -3.90 -16.92 -13.71
N ASN A 326 -5.18 -17.05 -13.36
CA ASN A 326 -6.25 -17.28 -14.33
C ASN A 326 -6.71 -15.99 -15.03
N HIS A 327 -6.24 -14.82 -14.57
CA HIS A 327 -6.68 -13.51 -15.02
C HIS A 327 -5.51 -12.54 -15.26
N PRO A 328 -4.59 -12.85 -16.21
CA PRO A 328 -3.35 -12.09 -16.39
C PRO A 328 -3.57 -10.61 -16.74
N GLN A 329 -4.66 -10.28 -17.43
CA GLN A 329 -5.01 -8.88 -17.73
C GLN A 329 -5.42 -8.10 -16.47
N LEU A 330 -6.22 -8.71 -15.59
CA LEU A 330 -6.58 -8.11 -14.30
C LEU A 330 -5.34 -7.94 -13.43
N GLU A 331 -4.43 -8.92 -13.44
CA GLU A 331 -3.20 -8.86 -12.65
C GLU A 331 -2.31 -7.70 -13.13
N SER A 332 -2.19 -7.48 -14.44
CA SER A 332 -1.50 -6.31 -15.01
C SER A 332 -2.08 -4.99 -14.51
N ILE A 333 -3.41 -4.84 -14.57
CA ILE A 333 -4.09 -3.62 -14.13
C ILE A 333 -3.91 -3.40 -12.63
N ALA A 334 -3.97 -4.46 -11.82
CA ALA A 334 -3.76 -4.36 -10.37
C ALA A 334 -2.34 -3.90 -10.03
N MET A 335 -1.31 -4.42 -10.71
CA MET A 335 0.07 -4.01 -10.47
C MET A 335 0.29 -2.53 -10.82
N GLU A 336 -0.25 -2.09 -11.96
CA GLU A 336 -0.19 -0.70 -12.41
C GLU A 336 -0.96 0.26 -11.47
N LEU A 337 -2.12 -0.17 -10.96
CA LEU A 337 -2.82 0.56 -9.89
C LEU A 337 -1.98 0.64 -8.62
N ALA A 338 -1.36 -0.46 -8.19
CA ALA A 338 -0.55 -0.47 -6.99
C ALA A 338 0.66 0.48 -7.07
N GLU A 339 1.30 0.57 -8.24
CA GLU A 339 2.36 1.54 -8.52
C GLU A 339 1.86 2.98 -8.41
N ASN A 340 0.72 3.27 -9.03
CA ASN A 340 0.12 4.61 -9.02
C ASN A 340 -0.38 5.02 -7.62
N ILE A 341 -0.88 4.09 -6.80
CA ILE A 341 -1.35 4.38 -5.43
C ILE A 341 -0.16 4.65 -4.49
N ASN A 342 1.01 4.07 -4.77
CA ASN A 342 2.27 4.34 -4.09
C ASN A 342 2.20 4.15 -2.55
N GLY A 343 1.63 3.03 -2.11
CA GLY A 343 1.66 2.64 -0.68
C GLY A 343 0.61 3.31 0.22
N LEU A 344 -0.33 4.09 -0.32
CA LEU A 344 -1.44 4.66 0.44
C LEU A 344 -2.45 3.57 0.84
N LEU A 345 -2.27 2.98 2.02
CA LEU A 345 -3.07 1.85 2.52
C LEU A 345 -4.60 2.07 2.45
N LEU A 346 -5.08 3.26 2.85
CA LEU A 346 -6.53 3.53 2.81
C LEU A 346 -7.07 3.53 1.38
N VAL A 347 -6.34 4.16 0.45
CA VAL A 347 -6.72 4.20 -0.97
C VAL A 347 -6.61 2.82 -1.60
N GLY A 348 -5.56 2.06 -1.26
CA GLY A 348 -5.39 0.67 -1.68
C GLY A 348 -6.54 -0.23 -1.24
N ASN A 349 -6.93 -0.19 0.04
CA ASN A 349 -8.09 -0.95 0.52
C ASN A 349 -9.38 -0.52 -0.17
N MET A 350 -9.62 0.79 -0.30
CA MET A 350 -10.81 1.31 -0.98
C MET A 350 -10.92 0.83 -2.43
N LEU A 351 -9.83 0.90 -3.21
CA LEU A 351 -9.83 0.46 -4.60
C LEU A 351 -9.89 -1.06 -4.72
N ALA A 352 -9.16 -1.80 -3.89
CA ALA A 352 -9.23 -3.27 -3.89
C ALA A 352 -10.65 -3.74 -3.56
N ASP A 353 -11.33 -3.07 -2.62
CA ASP A 353 -12.71 -3.34 -2.26
C ASP A 353 -13.68 -3.09 -3.40
N LEU A 354 -13.47 -2.01 -4.15
CA LEU A 354 -14.25 -1.72 -5.34
C LEU A 354 -14.04 -2.78 -6.42
N LEU A 355 -12.79 -3.11 -6.72
CA LEU A 355 -12.40 -4.02 -7.81
C LEU A 355 -12.87 -5.45 -7.56
N ARG A 356 -12.80 -5.94 -6.32
CA ARG A 356 -13.20 -7.32 -6.02
C ARG A 356 -14.69 -7.60 -6.21
N THR A 357 -15.53 -6.57 -6.23
CA THR A 357 -16.97 -6.72 -6.50
C THR A 357 -17.28 -7.00 -7.97
N ASN A 358 -16.34 -6.72 -8.89
CA ASN A 358 -16.55 -6.87 -10.32
C ASN A 358 -15.25 -7.29 -11.02
N GLN A 359 -15.13 -8.57 -11.40
CA GLN A 359 -13.96 -9.14 -12.07
C GLN A 359 -13.94 -8.90 -13.61
N ASN A 360 -14.65 -7.89 -14.10
CA ASN A 360 -14.64 -7.51 -15.52
C ASN A 360 -13.39 -6.65 -15.85
N VAL A 361 -12.65 -7.05 -16.89
CA VAL A 361 -11.42 -6.36 -17.33
C VAL A 361 -11.68 -4.90 -17.73
N GLN A 362 -12.76 -4.61 -18.45
CA GLN A 362 -13.10 -3.25 -18.88
C GLN A 362 -13.43 -2.36 -17.68
N PHE A 363 -14.10 -2.91 -16.67
CA PHE A 363 -14.34 -2.19 -15.42
C PHE A 363 -13.03 -1.82 -14.72
N TRP A 364 -12.12 -2.78 -14.55
CA TRP A 364 -10.80 -2.53 -13.93
C TRP A 364 -10.00 -1.48 -14.69
N PHE A 365 -9.96 -1.59 -16.02
CA PHE A 365 -9.28 -0.64 -16.88
C PHE A 365 -9.86 0.78 -16.76
N HIS A 366 -11.18 0.90 -16.69
CA HIS A 366 -11.84 2.19 -16.49
C HIS A 366 -11.51 2.83 -15.14
N ILE A 367 -11.45 2.03 -14.07
CA ILE A 367 -11.01 2.49 -12.74
C ILE A 367 -9.56 2.98 -12.78
N LEU A 368 -8.66 2.21 -13.40
CA LEU A 368 -7.26 2.62 -13.60
C LEU A 368 -7.16 3.96 -14.35
N LYS A 369 -7.91 4.12 -15.45
CA LYS A 369 -7.92 5.36 -16.23
C LYS A 369 -8.42 6.55 -15.41
N ARG A 370 -9.51 6.40 -14.65
CA ARG A 370 -10.02 7.43 -13.74
C ARG A 370 -8.99 7.80 -12.67
N PHE A 371 -8.29 6.79 -12.12
CA PHE A 371 -7.25 7.00 -11.11
C PHE A 371 -6.09 7.83 -11.67
N ARG A 372 -5.57 7.47 -12.85
CA ARG A 372 -4.52 8.23 -13.54
C ARG A 372 -4.90 9.68 -13.79
N ASN A 373 -6.09 9.91 -14.32
CA ASN A 373 -6.59 11.25 -14.58
C ASN A 373 -6.69 12.08 -13.28
N SER A 374 -7.04 11.46 -12.16
CA SER A 374 -7.05 12.12 -10.85
C SER A 374 -5.64 12.46 -10.37
N LEU A 375 -4.66 11.56 -10.57
CA LEU A 375 -3.25 11.85 -10.25
C LEU A 375 -2.73 13.05 -11.05
N GLU A 376 -2.94 13.04 -12.36
CA GLU A 376 -2.53 14.13 -13.26
C GLU A 376 -3.17 15.46 -12.89
N ARG A 377 -4.45 15.46 -12.51
CA ARG A 377 -5.17 16.65 -12.08
C ARG A 377 -4.66 17.19 -10.75
N ASN A 378 -4.38 16.32 -9.78
CA ASN A 378 -3.76 16.75 -8.51
C ASN A 378 -2.36 17.33 -8.75
N PHE A 379 -1.57 16.69 -9.61
CA PHE A 379 -0.25 17.20 -9.97
C PHE A 379 -0.35 18.56 -10.68
N SER A 380 -1.29 18.72 -11.60
CA SER A 380 -1.52 19.99 -12.32
C SER A 380 -2.02 21.11 -11.40
N LYS A 381 -2.90 20.78 -10.43
CA LYS A 381 -3.52 21.76 -9.53
C LYS A 381 -2.64 22.14 -8.33
N PHE A 382 -1.91 21.16 -7.77
CA PHE A 382 -1.17 21.33 -6.52
C PHE A 382 0.35 21.14 -6.66
N GLY A 383 0.84 20.71 -7.83
CA GLY A 383 2.27 20.47 -8.10
C GLY A 383 2.84 19.21 -7.44
N GLU A 384 2.01 18.39 -6.79
CA GLU A 384 2.46 17.26 -5.96
C GLU A 384 1.56 16.04 -6.13
N HIS A 385 2.13 14.86 -5.82
CA HIS A 385 1.37 13.61 -5.80
C HIS A 385 0.38 13.59 -4.62
N PRO A 386 -0.84 13.03 -4.76
CA PRO A 386 -1.83 12.98 -3.68
C PRO A 386 -1.32 12.39 -2.36
N LYS A 387 -0.38 11.43 -2.43
CA LYS A 387 0.32 10.90 -1.26
C LYS A 387 0.97 12.00 -0.41
N GLN A 388 1.74 12.89 -1.03
CA GLN A 388 2.44 13.98 -0.34
C GLN A 388 1.44 15.00 0.21
N LEU A 389 0.35 15.25 -0.52
CA LEU A 389 -0.73 16.13 -0.06
C LEU A 389 -1.38 15.56 1.21
N LEU A 390 -1.76 14.28 1.22
CA LEU A 390 -2.35 13.61 2.37
C LEU A 390 -1.39 13.53 3.57
N GLU A 391 -0.11 13.24 3.34
CA GLU A 391 0.91 13.20 4.40
C GLU A 391 1.09 14.56 5.08
N ARG A 392 0.87 15.67 4.34
CA ARG A 392 0.98 17.06 4.81
C ARG A 392 -0.36 17.67 5.22
N ASP A 393 -1.42 16.88 5.36
CA ASP A 393 -2.79 17.35 5.62
C ASP A 393 -3.22 18.48 4.67
N ARG A 394 -3.05 18.28 3.36
CA ARG A 394 -3.55 19.18 2.32
C ARG A 394 -4.70 18.56 1.53
N PRO A 395 -5.61 19.38 0.97
CA PRO A 395 -6.72 18.88 0.18
C PRO A 395 -6.26 18.10 -1.05
N THR A 396 -7.06 17.10 -1.46
CA THR A 396 -6.85 16.33 -2.70
C THR A 396 -8.07 16.41 -3.61
N ASP A 397 -7.86 16.55 -4.91
CA ASP A 397 -8.92 16.53 -5.93
C ASP A 397 -9.32 15.08 -6.26
N ILE A 398 -10.61 14.76 -6.11
CA ILE A 398 -11.14 13.42 -6.43
C ILE A 398 -12.12 13.44 -7.61
N THR A 399 -12.25 14.57 -8.30
CA THR A 399 -13.27 14.78 -9.34
C THR A 399 -13.21 13.69 -10.41
N MET A 400 -12.00 13.42 -10.91
CA MET A 400 -11.80 12.44 -11.99
C MET A 400 -11.92 10.98 -11.53
N LEU A 401 -11.95 10.71 -10.21
CA LEU A 401 -12.19 9.36 -9.66
C LEU A 401 -13.67 8.97 -9.69
N ILE A 402 -14.55 9.95 -9.46
CA ILE A 402 -15.99 9.74 -9.33
C ILE A 402 -16.65 9.81 -10.71
N SER A 403 -16.61 10.98 -11.35
CA SER A 403 -17.12 11.18 -12.71
C SER A 403 -16.53 12.44 -13.34
N PRO A 404 -16.12 12.41 -14.62
CA PRO A 404 -15.62 13.60 -15.31
C PRO A 404 -16.68 14.70 -15.49
N SER A 405 -17.98 14.38 -15.34
CA SER A 405 -19.09 15.34 -15.45
C SER A 405 -19.47 16.00 -14.12
N SER A 406 -18.80 15.67 -13.01
CA SER A 406 -19.06 16.26 -11.70
C SER A 406 -18.38 17.64 -11.56
N ALA A 407 -19.01 18.55 -10.83
CA ALA A 407 -18.35 19.77 -10.36
C ALA A 407 -17.07 19.41 -9.58
N PRO A 408 -16.03 20.28 -9.54
CA PRO A 408 -14.78 19.94 -8.88
C PRO A 408 -15.01 19.53 -7.41
N LEU A 409 -14.46 18.38 -7.04
CA LEU A 409 -14.61 17.79 -5.70
C LEU A 409 -13.26 17.73 -5.00
N HIS A 410 -13.21 18.31 -3.80
CA HIS A 410 -12.04 18.30 -2.94
C HIS A 410 -12.29 17.55 -1.65
N LEU A 411 -11.49 16.50 -1.41
CA LEU A 411 -11.38 15.91 -0.09
C LEU A 411 -10.55 16.81 0.79
N MET A 412 -11.15 17.23 1.91
CA MET A 412 -10.46 17.99 2.93
C MET A 412 -9.67 17.04 3.84
N PRO A 413 -8.54 17.51 4.40
CA PRO A 413 -7.84 16.78 5.44
C PRO A 413 -8.80 16.45 6.57
N SER A 414 -8.70 15.23 7.11
CA SER A 414 -9.55 14.83 8.22
C SER A 414 -9.15 15.57 9.49
N HIS A 415 -9.75 16.74 9.74
CA HIS A 415 -9.75 17.33 11.07
C HIS A 415 -10.81 16.58 11.90
N ASP A 416 -10.32 15.75 12.80
CA ASP A 416 -10.98 15.06 13.92
C ASP A 416 -12.47 14.67 13.75
N GLU A 417 -12.77 13.38 13.92
CA GLU A 417 -14.15 12.92 14.16
C GLU A 417 -14.81 13.64 15.36
N SER A 418 -14.02 14.26 16.26
CA SER A 418 -14.54 15.05 17.39
C SER A 418 -14.70 16.56 17.11
N SER A 419 -14.11 17.09 16.03
CA SER A 419 -14.40 18.45 15.51
C SER A 419 -15.49 18.44 14.44
N LEU A 420 -16.21 17.32 14.28
CA LEU A 420 -17.46 17.29 13.55
C LEU A 420 -18.42 18.29 14.22
N CYS A 421 -18.44 19.51 13.67
CA CYS A 421 -19.52 20.45 13.86
C CYS A 421 -20.83 19.67 13.79
N LYS A 422 -21.72 19.94 14.74
CA LYS A 422 -23.06 19.37 14.92
C LYS A 422 -24.02 19.62 13.73
N LYS A 423 -23.50 19.79 12.51
CA LYS A 423 -24.28 19.77 11.27
C LYS A 423 -24.37 18.31 10.82
N GLU A 424 -25.60 17.78 10.78
CA GLU A 424 -25.91 16.56 10.05
C GLU A 424 -25.61 16.78 8.56
N LEU A 425 -24.38 16.50 8.14
CA LEU A 425 -24.02 16.46 6.73
C LEU A 425 -24.52 15.15 6.13
N SER A 426 -24.97 15.21 4.88
CA SER A 426 -25.32 14.02 4.12
C SER A 426 -24.10 13.11 3.94
N LYS A 427 -24.31 11.80 4.08
CA LYS A 427 -23.26 10.79 3.95
C LYS A 427 -23.44 10.00 2.67
N VAL A 428 -22.39 9.90 1.86
CA VAL A 428 -22.39 9.15 0.60
C VAL A 428 -21.24 8.13 0.64
N LYS A 429 -21.44 6.91 0.13
CA LYS A 429 -20.36 5.94 0.02
C LYS A 429 -19.56 6.18 -1.25
N PHE A 430 -18.24 6.03 -1.17
CA PHE A 430 -17.37 6.20 -2.34
C PHE A 430 -17.70 5.22 -3.47
N GLY A 431 -18.02 3.95 -3.15
CA GLY A 431 -18.40 2.96 -4.16
C GLY A 431 -19.60 3.40 -5.01
N ASP A 432 -20.63 3.96 -4.37
CA ASP A 432 -21.86 4.45 -5.04
C ASP A 432 -21.52 5.59 -6.02
N LEU A 433 -20.61 6.50 -5.62
CA LEU A 433 -20.16 7.60 -6.46
C LEU A 433 -19.41 7.13 -7.72
N VAL A 434 -18.66 6.03 -7.62
CA VAL A 434 -17.88 5.51 -8.75
C VAL A 434 -18.71 4.64 -9.69
N GLN A 435 -19.62 3.83 -9.13
CA GLN A 435 -20.43 2.85 -9.88
C GLN A 435 -21.71 3.45 -10.45
N ASP A 436 -22.38 4.37 -9.74
CA ASP A 436 -23.68 4.90 -10.12
C ASP A 436 -23.59 6.36 -10.60
N SER A 437 -23.64 6.53 -11.91
CA SER A 437 -23.67 7.84 -12.58
C SER A 437 -24.90 8.68 -12.24
N THR A 438 -25.90 8.13 -11.54
CA THR A 438 -27.13 8.81 -11.14
C THR A 438 -27.12 9.29 -9.68
N THR A 439 -26.06 9.02 -8.92
CA THR A 439 -25.95 9.50 -7.53
C THR A 439 -25.98 11.03 -7.49
N ILE A 440 -27.06 11.60 -6.96
CA ILE A 440 -27.22 13.05 -6.84
C ILE A 440 -26.26 13.55 -5.77
N LEU A 441 -25.19 14.23 -6.21
CA LEU A 441 -24.25 14.88 -5.31
C LEU A 441 -24.94 16.03 -4.56
N PRO A 442 -24.75 16.15 -3.24
CA PRO A 442 -25.15 17.32 -2.49
C PRO A 442 -24.54 18.59 -3.10
N LYS A 443 -25.30 19.69 -3.11
CA LYS A 443 -24.85 20.96 -3.73
C LYS A 443 -23.79 21.72 -2.92
N GLU A 444 -23.48 21.26 -1.71
CA GLU A 444 -22.59 21.91 -0.73
C GLU A 444 -21.62 20.88 -0.12
N GLU A 445 -21.04 21.17 1.05
CA GLU A 445 -20.19 20.23 1.79
C GLU A 445 -20.96 18.97 2.21
N PHE A 446 -20.34 17.80 2.04
CA PHE A 446 -20.91 16.52 2.45
C PHE A 446 -19.82 15.56 2.95
N GLN A 447 -20.23 14.45 3.56
CA GLN A 447 -19.32 13.44 4.06
C GLN A 447 -19.25 12.25 3.11
N ILE A 448 -18.03 11.84 2.77
CA ILE A 448 -17.77 10.62 2.00
C ILE A 448 -17.27 9.54 2.97
N ILE A 449 -17.96 8.40 2.99
CA ILE A 449 -17.43 7.17 3.57
C ILE A 449 -16.47 6.60 2.51
N ILE A 450 -15.18 6.85 2.69
CA ILE A 450 -14.11 6.41 1.78
C ILE A 450 -14.03 4.89 1.79
N TRP A 451 -14.03 4.32 2.98
CA TRP A 451 -13.89 2.88 3.18
C TRP A 451 -14.45 2.48 4.55
N GLU A 452 -14.94 1.24 4.65
CA GLU A 452 -15.34 0.62 5.91
C GLU A 452 -14.51 -0.65 6.08
N SER A 453 -13.81 -0.76 7.21
CA SER A 453 -13.03 -1.95 7.51
C SER A 453 -13.92 -3.18 7.50
N ARG A 454 -13.47 -4.26 6.86
CA ARG A 454 -14.13 -5.59 6.95
C ARG A 454 -13.85 -6.31 8.25
N ILE A 455 -12.89 -5.81 9.01
CA ILE A 455 -12.45 -6.38 10.27
C ILE A 455 -13.21 -5.69 11.39
N PRO A 456 -13.83 -6.42 12.34
CA PRO A 456 -14.39 -5.84 13.55
C PRO A 456 -13.41 -4.87 14.23
N PRO A 457 -13.85 -3.69 14.69
CA PRO A 457 -15.24 -3.27 14.85
C PRO A 457 -15.85 -2.57 13.62
N PHE A 458 -15.36 -2.85 12.40
CA PHE A 458 -15.84 -2.27 11.15
C PHE A 458 -15.73 -0.74 11.12
N THR A 459 -14.55 -0.24 11.49
CA THR A 459 -14.28 1.20 11.53
C THR A 459 -14.51 1.84 10.17
N LYS A 460 -15.32 2.91 10.15
CA LYS A 460 -15.60 3.72 8.97
C LYS A 460 -14.57 4.84 8.85
N PHE A 461 -14.00 4.97 7.66
CA PHE A 461 -13.09 6.05 7.32
C PHE A 461 -13.87 7.11 6.54
N ILE A 462 -14.14 8.23 7.22
CA ILE A 462 -14.95 9.32 6.70
C ILE A 462 -14.05 10.52 6.39
N ALA A 463 -14.34 11.23 5.31
CA ALA A 463 -13.73 12.52 4.99
C ALA A 463 -14.81 13.52 4.56
N ASN A 464 -14.53 14.81 4.81
CA ASN A 464 -15.37 15.87 4.28
C ASN A 464 -14.99 16.16 2.83
N CYS A 465 -16.00 16.35 2.00
CA CYS A 465 -15.87 16.70 0.60
C CYS A 465 -16.56 18.03 0.34
N ILE A 466 -15.86 18.95 -0.33
CA ILE A 466 -16.39 20.25 -0.76
C ILE A 466 -16.58 20.21 -2.27
N VAL A 467 -17.72 20.73 -2.72
CA VAL A 467 -18.02 20.96 -4.13
C VAL A 467 -17.65 22.40 -4.48
N ASP A 468 -16.70 22.61 -5.38
CA ASP A 468 -16.41 23.96 -5.88
C ASP A 468 -17.59 24.43 -6.74
N LYS A 469 -18.09 25.64 -6.47
CA LYS A 469 -19.07 26.29 -7.35
C LYS A 469 -18.36 26.59 -8.68
N HIS A 470 -18.95 26.20 -9.80
CA HIS A 470 -18.46 26.57 -11.13
C HIS A 470 -18.29 28.11 -11.20
N THR A 471 -17.06 28.60 -11.21
CA THR A 471 -16.77 29.92 -11.77
C THR A 471 -16.94 29.81 -13.27
N CYS A 472 -18.17 30.05 -13.75
CA CYS A 472 -18.37 30.43 -15.14
C CYS A 472 -17.54 31.69 -15.36
N ILE A 473 -16.44 31.55 -16.11
CA ILE A 473 -15.80 32.69 -16.77
C ILE A 473 -16.85 33.16 -17.78
N SER A 474 -17.67 34.13 -17.37
CA SER A 474 -18.51 34.85 -18.31
C SER A 474 -17.55 35.58 -19.24
N SER A 475 -17.48 35.11 -20.49
CA SER A 475 -16.91 35.85 -21.59
C SER A 475 -17.47 37.28 -21.56
N ASP A 476 -16.58 38.26 -21.37
CA ASP A 476 -16.86 39.68 -21.53
C ASP A 476 -17.41 39.93 -22.93
N ASN A 477 -18.74 39.91 -23.04
CA ASN A 477 -19.43 40.38 -24.22
C ASN A 477 -19.37 41.90 -24.21
N LYS A 478 -18.48 42.43 -25.06
CA LYS A 478 -18.45 43.81 -25.58
C LYS A 478 -19.87 44.38 -25.69
N LYS A 479 -20.30 45.20 -24.72
CA LYS A 479 -21.41 46.13 -24.92
C LYS A 479 -20.85 47.50 -25.29
N ARG A 480 -21.07 47.82 -26.57
CA ARG A 480 -20.95 49.16 -27.16
C ARG A 480 -21.63 50.19 -26.25
N LYS A 481 -20.90 51.27 -25.92
CA LYS A 481 -21.48 52.52 -25.42
C LYS A 481 -22.28 53.16 -26.57
N SER A 482 -23.61 53.16 -26.46
CA SER A 482 -24.45 54.15 -27.14
C SER A 482 -24.79 55.24 -26.12
N ILE A 483 -24.22 56.41 -26.36
CA ILE A 483 -24.53 57.68 -25.70
C ILE A 483 -25.92 58.10 -26.19
N CYS A 484 -26.87 58.29 -25.27
CA CYS A 484 -28.07 59.07 -25.54
C CYS A 484 -27.96 60.38 -24.75
N ILE A 485 -28.12 61.46 -25.51
CA ILE A 485 -28.11 62.86 -25.13
C ILE A 485 -29.38 63.17 -24.35
N GLN A 486 -29.23 63.82 -23.19
CA GLN A 486 -29.92 65.07 -22.85
C GLN A 486 -29.11 65.84 -21.82
#